data_AF-A0A847RKT2-F1
#
_entry.id   AF-A0A847RKT2-F1
#
_cell.length_a   1.000
_cell.length_b   1.000
_cell.length_c   1.000
_cell.angle_alpha   90.00
_cell.angle_beta   90.00
_cell.angle_gamma   90.00
#
_symmetry.space_group_name_H-M   'P 1'
#
loop_
_entity.id
_entity.type
_entity.pdbx_description
1 polymer ?
#
loop_
_entity_poly.entity_id
_entity_poly.type
_entity_poly.pdbx_seq_one_letter_code
_entity_poly.pdbx_strand_id
1 'polypeptide(L)'
;MNNRIILLLLLWIAVGAACRKTEYTTIAEPAYLRIFNNLDYNITVDNKEAPQPFLTFLLDPELDAGGIPVAAKATGDFLDKRAAWARPYPDAVNTTLFQTEYPGSAKVLAGPVLNGYDLSSWAQVPAGKHRVMFISRPISEVPFFQLPKDLRSQVIIDTTIDFGSREVYTMHVLEKDVDTKTPGIYVRKETFINQPFSDSMVYVNFYNLSSSGFFERGKLRNNSEVFNLKIRDTMNVYYSLGKVNEQNRPLPVAGHIGVLMDKVVRSHDPAVHPYYSFPLFPDTTANKIYDGRMAQTFTFLSPAYTYENNPFIQYMGESNGRFSELRIGPAGMPGDVAYRTVADFLTGMVVTIRSGKYLNRSFATVNTIEYVNGKFYLMTIQRKYEPPVY
;
A
#
# COMPACT_ATOMS: atom_id res chain seq x y z
N MET A 1 64.17 -12.64 -17.43
CA MET A 1 63.42 -12.22 -16.23
C MET A 1 62.61 -10.93 -16.41
N ASN A 2 63.12 -9.92 -17.14
CA ASN A 2 62.45 -8.62 -17.29
C ASN A 2 61.05 -8.64 -17.91
N ASN A 3 60.78 -9.50 -18.91
CA ASN A 3 59.47 -9.54 -19.57
C ASN A 3 58.33 -10.05 -18.67
N ARG A 4 58.64 -10.86 -17.65
CA ARG A 4 57.64 -11.35 -16.69
C ARG A 4 57.21 -10.28 -15.69
N ILE A 5 58.13 -9.38 -15.32
CA ILE A 5 57.86 -8.26 -14.42
C ILE A 5 57.00 -7.21 -15.12
N ILE A 6 57.27 -6.94 -16.40
CA ILE A 6 56.48 -6.01 -17.22
C ILE A 6 55.05 -6.51 -17.41
N LEU A 7 54.86 -7.82 -17.67
CA LEU A 7 53.54 -8.43 -17.78
C LEU A 7 52.75 -8.38 -16.46
N LEU A 8 53.41 -8.59 -15.32
CA LEU A 8 52.80 -8.48 -13.99
C LEU A 8 52.37 -7.04 -13.66
N LEU A 9 53.19 -6.05 -14.03
CA LEU A 9 52.86 -4.63 -13.88
C LEU A 9 51.68 -4.20 -14.77
N LEU A 10 51.64 -4.67 -16.02
CA LEU A 10 50.50 -4.43 -16.92
C LEU A 10 49.20 -5.08 -16.41
N LEU A 11 49.29 -6.28 -15.82
CA LEU A 11 48.15 -6.95 -15.20
C LEU A 11 47.61 -6.18 -13.98
N TRP A 12 48.51 -5.64 -13.15
CA TRP A 12 48.13 -4.81 -11.99
C TRP A 12 47.47 -3.49 -12.40
N ILE A 13 47.94 -2.85 -13.47
CA ILE A 13 47.33 -1.63 -14.02
C ILE A 13 45.94 -1.94 -14.61
N ALA A 14 45.77 -3.08 -15.29
CA ALA A 14 44.48 -3.50 -15.82
C ALA A 14 43.44 -3.83 -14.71
N VAL A 15 43.87 -4.40 -13.58
CA VAL A 15 43.00 -4.67 -12.42
C VAL A 15 42.64 -3.38 -11.68
N GLY A 16 43.56 -2.40 -11.60
CA GLY A 16 43.28 -1.08 -11.00
C GLY A 16 42.30 -0.22 -11.82
N ALA A 17 42.30 -0.36 -13.15
CA ALA A 17 41.37 0.34 -14.05
C ALA A 17 39.96 -0.29 -14.10
N ALA A 18 39.77 -1.49 -13.55
CA ALA A 18 38.48 -2.17 -13.48
C ALA A 18 37.61 -1.73 -12.27
N CYS A 19 38.08 -0.77 -11.47
CA CYS A 19 37.29 -0.13 -10.43
C CYS A 19 36.23 0.77 -11.07
N ARG A 20 35.10 0.18 -11.50
CA ARG A 20 33.93 0.95 -11.92
C ARG A 20 33.49 1.80 -10.73
N LYS A 21 33.72 3.12 -10.83
CA LYS A 21 33.02 4.10 -9.99
C LYS A 21 31.54 3.95 -10.30
N THR A 22 30.80 3.32 -9.40
CA THR A 22 29.34 3.29 -9.50
C THR A 22 28.86 4.72 -9.26
N GLU A 23 28.55 5.44 -10.33
CA GLU A 23 27.85 6.71 -10.23
C GLU A 23 26.41 6.40 -9.81
N TYR A 24 26.14 6.58 -8.53
CA TYR A 24 24.77 6.52 -8.03
C TYR A 24 24.03 7.73 -8.59
N THR A 25 23.00 7.48 -9.39
CA THR A 25 22.09 8.54 -9.81
C THR A 25 21.47 9.14 -8.54
N THR A 26 21.60 10.44 -8.35
CA THR A 26 21.05 11.16 -7.20
C THR A 26 20.12 12.25 -7.72
N ILE A 27 18.99 12.44 -7.02
CA ILE A 27 18.09 13.57 -7.25
C ILE A 27 18.36 14.54 -6.10
N ALA A 28 18.80 15.76 -6.43
CA ALA A 28 19.22 16.74 -5.42
C ALA A 28 18.07 17.13 -4.47
N GLU A 29 16.88 17.36 -5.03
CA GLU A 29 15.65 17.72 -4.32
C GLU A 29 14.56 16.70 -4.64
N PRO A 30 14.58 15.52 -3.99
CA PRO A 30 13.63 14.46 -4.29
C PRO A 30 12.32 14.63 -3.50
N ALA A 31 11.20 14.28 -4.11
CA ALA A 31 10.00 13.83 -3.43
C ALA A 31 9.91 12.29 -3.49
N TYR A 32 9.15 11.68 -2.58
CA TYR A 32 9.03 10.23 -2.48
C TYR A 32 7.61 9.81 -2.85
N LEU A 33 7.46 9.00 -3.89
CA LEU A 33 6.16 8.65 -4.47
C LEU A 33 5.92 7.13 -4.45
N ARG A 34 4.77 6.73 -3.91
CA ARG A 34 4.21 5.38 -4.04
C ARG A 34 2.83 5.46 -4.69
N ILE A 35 2.55 4.59 -5.65
CA ILE A 35 1.34 4.67 -6.49
C ILE A 35 0.59 3.34 -6.46
N PHE A 36 -0.73 3.42 -6.36
CA PHE A 36 -1.64 2.29 -6.42
C PHE A 36 -2.69 2.48 -7.52
N ASN A 37 -2.92 1.41 -8.30
CA ASN A 37 -4.07 1.34 -9.20
C ASN A 37 -5.25 0.68 -8.47
N ASN A 38 -6.25 1.50 -8.15
CA ASN A 38 -7.49 1.10 -7.48
C ASN A 38 -8.68 0.98 -8.46
N LEU A 39 -8.45 1.07 -9.78
CA LEU A 39 -9.48 0.75 -10.77
C LEU A 39 -9.71 -0.77 -10.78
N ASP A 40 -10.90 -1.19 -10.40
CA ASP A 40 -11.22 -2.62 -10.29
C ASP A 40 -12.54 -3.01 -10.95
N TYR A 41 -12.61 -2.79 -12.26
CA TYR A 41 -13.68 -3.34 -13.09
C TYR A 41 -13.16 -4.47 -13.99
N ASN A 42 -14.10 -5.23 -14.54
CA ASN A 42 -13.85 -6.17 -15.63
C ASN A 42 -14.38 -5.54 -16.93
N ILE A 43 -13.72 -5.85 -18.04
CA ILE A 43 -14.28 -5.60 -19.36
C ILE A 43 -15.28 -6.73 -19.66
N THR A 44 -16.51 -6.35 -19.94
CA THR A 44 -17.66 -7.19 -20.25
C THR A 44 -18.29 -6.72 -21.55
N VAL A 45 -19.28 -7.43 -22.07
CA VAL A 45 -20.00 -7.01 -23.29
C VAL A 45 -20.62 -5.61 -23.10
N ASP A 46 -21.12 -5.31 -21.90
CA ASP A 46 -21.80 -4.05 -21.58
C ASP A 46 -20.85 -2.84 -21.51
N ASN A 47 -19.55 -3.05 -21.33
CA ASN A 47 -18.54 -2.00 -21.22
C ASN A 47 -17.27 -2.34 -22.04
N LYS A 48 -17.43 -2.99 -23.19
CA LYS A 48 -16.32 -3.42 -24.06
C LYS A 48 -15.41 -2.29 -24.54
N GLU A 49 -15.93 -1.06 -24.56
CA GLU A 49 -15.19 0.16 -24.94
C GLU A 49 -14.48 0.81 -23.74
N ALA A 50 -14.70 0.31 -22.51
CA ALA A 50 -14.01 0.85 -21.35
C ALA A 50 -12.51 0.50 -21.44
N PRO A 51 -11.61 1.43 -21.06
CA PRO A 51 -10.19 1.15 -21.06
C PRO A 51 -9.84 0.00 -20.12
N GLN A 52 -8.81 -0.80 -20.43
CA GLN A 52 -8.35 -1.85 -19.54
C GLN A 52 -7.82 -1.23 -18.22
N PRO A 53 -8.23 -1.70 -17.02
CA PRO A 53 -7.72 -1.20 -15.74
C PRO A 53 -6.32 -1.78 -15.43
N PHE A 54 -5.43 -1.75 -16.41
CA PHE A 54 -4.02 -2.12 -16.38
C PHE A 54 -3.25 -0.95 -16.96
N LEU A 55 -2.42 -0.31 -16.13
CA LEU A 55 -2.00 1.07 -16.37
C LEU A 55 -0.48 1.19 -16.57
N THR A 56 -0.09 2.25 -17.26
CA THR A 56 1.27 2.81 -17.22
C THR A 56 1.20 4.20 -16.62
N PHE A 57 2.01 4.45 -15.59
CA PHE A 57 2.27 5.77 -15.02
C PHE A 57 3.46 6.43 -15.74
N LEU A 58 3.28 7.68 -16.16
CA LEU A 58 4.33 8.51 -16.74
C LEU A 58 4.47 9.82 -15.96
N LEU A 59 5.70 10.15 -15.56
CA LEU A 59 6.08 11.46 -15.01
C LEU A 59 6.82 12.25 -16.08
N ASP A 60 6.38 13.48 -16.34
CA ASP A 60 6.89 14.37 -17.39
C ASP A 60 7.07 13.64 -18.73
N PRO A 61 5.96 13.18 -19.37
CA PRO A 61 6.04 12.49 -20.64
C PRO A 61 6.44 13.43 -21.78
N GLU A 62 7.32 12.93 -22.65
CA GLU A 62 7.62 13.53 -23.95
C GLU A 62 6.64 12.98 -24.98
N LEU A 63 5.94 13.88 -25.69
CA LEU A 63 4.93 13.52 -26.67
C LEU A 63 5.44 13.75 -28.10
N ASP A 64 5.05 12.88 -29.03
CA ASP A 64 5.24 13.13 -30.45
C ASP A 64 4.24 14.18 -30.99
N ALA A 65 4.35 14.52 -32.29
CA ALA A 65 3.45 15.48 -32.94
C ALA A 65 1.96 15.07 -32.92
N GLY A 66 1.66 13.79 -32.69
CA GLY A 66 0.30 13.27 -32.52
C GLY A 66 -0.18 13.29 -31.06
N GLY A 67 0.61 13.83 -30.13
CA GLY A 67 0.30 13.81 -28.70
C GLY A 67 0.54 12.45 -28.04
N ILE A 68 1.26 11.54 -28.70
CA ILE A 68 1.46 10.17 -28.20
C ILE A 68 2.77 10.10 -27.42
N PRO A 69 2.79 9.59 -26.18
CA PRO A 69 4.01 9.55 -25.37
C PRO A 69 5.08 8.63 -25.96
N VAL A 70 6.29 9.14 -26.16
CA VAL A 70 7.45 8.43 -26.70
C VAL A 70 8.57 8.20 -25.67
N ALA A 71 8.60 9.00 -24.62
CA ALA A 71 9.48 8.84 -23.47
C ALA A 71 8.84 9.48 -22.22
N ALA A 72 9.44 9.28 -21.05
CA ALA A 72 9.06 9.96 -19.82
C ALA A 72 10.25 10.00 -18.86
N LYS A 73 10.26 11.00 -17.98
CA LYS A 73 11.31 11.15 -16.96
C LYS A 73 11.31 10.02 -15.93
N ALA A 74 10.13 9.55 -15.55
CA ALA A 74 9.96 8.32 -14.79
C ALA A 74 8.77 7.53 -15.35
N THR A 75 8.87 6.21 -15.30
CA THR A 75 7.84 5.29 -15.81
C THR A 75 7.55 4.21 -14.78
N GLY A 76 6.28 4.08 -14.42
CA GLY A 76 5.74 2.94 -13.69
C GLY A 76 4.90 2.10 -14.63
N ASP A 77 5.54 1.20 -15.37
CA ASP A 77 4.86 0.32 -16.32
C ASP A 77 4.29 -0.92 -15.62
N PHE A 78 3.37 -1.61 -16.30
CA PHE A 78 2.74 -2.85 -15.85
C PHE A 78 1.98 -2.71 -14.52
N LEU A 79 1.38 -1.54 -14.24
CA LEU A 79 0.66 -1.27 -13.00
C LEU A 79 -0.71 -1.95 -13.00
N ASP A 80 -0.75 -3.14 -12.41
CA ASP A 80 -1.92 -3.95 -12.16
C ASP A 80 -2.70 -3.47 -10.94
N LYS A 81 -3.85 -4.12 -10.72
CA LYS A 81 -4.73 -3.90 -9.58
C LYS A 81 -3.98 -4.07 -8.27
N ARG A 82 -4.24 -3.14 -7.34
CA ARG A 82 -3.65 -3.13 -6.01
C ARG A 82 -3.87 -4.45 -5.25
N ALA A 83 -2.83 -4.93 -4.58
CA ALA A 83 -2.91 -6.05 -3.63
C ALA A 83 -3.54 -5.62 -2.30
N ALA A 84 -4.25 -6.53 -1.61
CA ALA A 84 -4.89 -6.24 -0.32
C ALA A 84 -3.91 -5.77 0.78
N TRP A 85 -2.62 -6.13 0.67
CA TRP A 85 -1.57 -5.69 1.58
C TRP A 85 -0.36 -5.16 0.81
N ALA A 86 -0.05 -3.88 1.03
CA ALA A 86 1.16 -3.21 0.59
C ALA A 86 2.20 -3.29 1.71
N ARG A 87 3.26 -4.07 1.46
CA ARG A 87 4.29 -4.40 2.44
C ARG A 87 5.18 -3.18 2.76
N PRO A 88 5.85 -3.18 3.93
CA PRO A 88 6.71 -2.07 4.33
C PRO A 88 8.04 -1.98 3.57
N TYR A 89 8.47 -3.07 2.94
CA TYR A 89 9.66 -3.12 2.12
C TYR A 89 9.32 -3.80 0.77
N PRO A 90 10.00 -3.44 -0.32
CA PRO A 90 9.84 -4.13 -1.59
C PRO A 90 10.37 -5.56 -1.46
N ASP A 91 9.74 -6.54 -2.11
CA ASP A 91 10.31 -7.89 -2.18
C ASP A 91 11.61 -7.83 -2.99
N ALA A 92 12.75 -7.76 -2.30
CA ALA A 92 14.07 -7.54 -2.89
C ALA A 92 14.53 -8.63 -3.88
N VAL A 93 13.82 -9.76 -3.93
CA VAL A 93 14.08 -10.91 -4.82
C VAL A 93 13.01 -11.05 -5.91
N ASN A 94 11.92 -10.29 -5.82
CA ASN A 94 10.80 -10.46 -6.73
C ASN A 94 11.04 -9.71 -8.04
N THR A 95 11.01 -10.43 -9.16
CA THR A 95 11.14 -9.86 -10.53
C THR A 95 9.82 -9.91 -11.28
N THR A 96 8.68 -9.97 -10.57
CA THR A 96 7.36 -10.01 -11.20
C THR A 96 7.20 -8.80 -12.09
N LEU A 97 6.75 -9.04 -13.33
CA LEU A 97 6.55 -7.98 -14.31
C LEU A 97 5.35 -7.10 -13.94
N PHE A 98 4.24 -7.72 -13.58
CA PHE A 98 3.00 -7.04 -13.22
C PHE A 98 3.05 -6.55 -11.77
N GLN A 99 2.98 -5.23 -11.62
CA GLN A 99 3.18 -4.55 -10.36
C GLN A 99 1.84 -4.19 -9.74
N THR A 100 1.60 -4.56 -8.49
CA THR A 100 0.39 -4.12 -7.77
C THR A 100 0.53 -2.72 -7.16
N GLU A 101 1.74 -2.15 -7.26
CA GLU A 101 2.09 -0.80 -6.83
C GLU A 101 3.36 -0.32 -7.55
N TYR A 102 3.56 0.99 -7.66
CA TYR A 102 4.85 1.57 -8.04
C TYR A 102 5.52 2.18 -6.81
N PRO A 103 6.84 1.99 -6.60
CA PRO A 103 7.79 1.31 -7.49
C PRO A 103 7.68 -0.22 -7.51
N GLY A 104 7.09 -0.87 -6.50
CA GLY A 104 6.98 -2.33 -6.47
C GLY A 104 8.37 -3.00 -6.60
N SER A 105 8.56 -3.87 -7.59
CA SER A 105 9.87 -4.42 -7.94
C SER A 105 10.59 -3.70 -9.09
N ALA A 106 10.09 -2.55 -9.54
CA ALA A 106 10.74 -1.75 -10.56
C ALA A 106 12.10 -1.23 -10.07
N LYS A 107 13.11 -1.30 -10.94
CA LYS A 107 14.46 -0.81 -10.65
C LYS A 107 14.50 0.71 -10.83
N VAL A 108 14.10 1.43 -9.80
CA VAL A 108 14.16 2.90 -9.73
C VAL A 108 15.01 3.34 -8.55
N LEU A 109 15.32 4.64 -8.46
CA LEU A 109 15.90 5.21 -7.26
C LEU A 109 14.88 5.13 -6.13
N ALA A 110 15.10 4.24 -5.17
CA ALA A 110 14.24 4.08 -4.01
C ALA A 110 14.50 5.17 -2.96
N GLY A 111 13.50 5.49 -2.14
CA GLY A 111 13.61 6.42 -1.04
C GLY A 111 14.61 5.94 0.02
N PRO A 112 15.32 6.87 0.69
CA PRO A 112 16.23 6.54 1.78
C PRO A 112 15.45 6.25 3.07
N VAL A 113 16.18 5.98 4.15
CA VAL A 113 15.60 6.11 5.49
C VAL A 113 15.44 7.60 5.80
N LEU A 114 14.20 8.04 6.05
CA LEU A 114 13.88 9.44 6.37
C LEU A 114 13.20 9.49 7.73
N ASN A 115 13.79 10.25 8.68
CA ASN A 115 13.28 10.38 10.06
C ASN A 115 12.98 9.03 10.75
N GLY A 116 13.79 8.01 10.46
CA GLY A 116 13.64 6.67 11.02
C GLY A 116 12.58 5.80 10.33
N TYR A 117 11.99 6.24 9.23
CA TYR A 117 11.10 5.42 8.38
C TYR A 117 11.85 4.89 7.17
N ASP A 118 11.64 3.62 6.86
CA ASP A 118 12.17 3.01 5.65
C ASP A 118 11.28 3.37 4.45
N LEU A 119 11.81 4.16 3.51
CA LEU A 119 11.09 4.56 2.29
C LEU A 119 11.54 3.75 1.06
N SER A 120 12.13 2.57 1.24
CA SER A 120 12.55 1.71 0.12
C SER A 120 11.40 1.29 -0.80
N SER A 121 10.16 1.32 -0.32
CA SER A 121 8.93 1.13 -1.11
C SER A 121 8.39 2.41 -1.77
N TRP A 122 9.15 3.51 -1.79
CA TRP A 122 8.81 4.75 -2.49
C TRP A 122 9.87 5.05 -3.55
N ALA A 123 9.44 5.53 -4.72
CA ALA A 123 10.35 6.01 -5.75
C ALA A 123 10.75 7.45 -5.46
N GLN A 124 12.01 7.80 -5.67
CA GLN A 124 12.46 9.18 -5.74
C GLN A 124 12.04 9.77 -7.08
N VAL A 125 11.29 10.87 -7.03
CA VAL A 125 10.96 11.71 -8.17
C VAL A 125 11.47 13.13 -7.88
N PRO A 126 11.78 13.94 -8.90
CA PRO A 126 12.09 15.35 -8.68
C PRO A 126 10.93 16.08 -7.98
N ALA A 127 11.25 17.02 -7.12
CA ALA A 127 10.29 17.97 -6.57
C ALA A 127 9.93 19.07 -7.59
N GLY A 128 8.79 19.70 -7.37
CA GLY A 128 8.22 20.76 -8.18
C GLY A 128 6.94 20.35 -8.90
N LYS A 129 6.55 21.15 -9.89
CA LYS A 129 5.34 20.95 -10.68
C LYS A 129 5.62 20.01 -11.85
N HIS A 130 4.97 18.85 -11.85
CA HIS A 130 5.19 17.76 -12.81
C HIS A 130 3.91 17.34 -13.51
N ARG A 131 4.01 17.05 -14.81
CA ARG A 131 2.90 16.46 -15.56
C ARG A 131 2.86 14.96 -15.26
N VAL A 132 1.68 14.45 -14.93
CA VAL A 132 1.45 13.04 -14.64
C VAL A 132 0.40 12.52 -15.59
N MET A 133 0.72 11.42 -16.26
CA MET A 133 -0.22 10.69 -17.10
C MET A 133 -0.40 9.26 -16.61
N PHE A 134 -1.65 8.80 -16.61
CA PHE A 134 -2.00 7.39 -16.50
C PHE A 134 -2.64 6.95 -17.80
N ILE A 135 -2.10 5.90 -18.39
CA ILE A 135 -2.51 5.41 -19.70
C ILE A 135 -2.91 3.96 -19.56
N SER A 136 -4.07 3.60 -20.10
CA SER A 136 -4.49 2.21 -20.16
C SER A 136 -3.68 1.50 -21.22
N ARG A 137 -3.31 0.25 -20.94
CA ARG A 137 -2.58 -0.58 -21.87
C ARG A 137 -3.10 -2.01 -21.84
N PRO A 138 -2.90 -2.79 -22.92
CA PRO A 138 -3.25 -4.20 -22.91
C PRO A 138 -2.38 -4.96 -21.92
N ILE A 139 -2.93 -6.05 -21.37
CA ILE A 139 -2.18 -7.03 -20.59
C ILE A 139 -1.23 -7.74 -21.56
N SER A 140 0.05 -7.37 -21.50
CA SER A 140 1.12 -7.96 -22.31
C SER A 140 2.46 -7.81 -21.60
N GLU A 141 3.49 -8.47 -22.12
CA GLU A 141 4.86 -8.34 -21.60
C GLU A 141 5.68 -7.25 -22.32
N VAL A 142 5.10 -6.64 -23.37
CA VAL A 142 5.77 -5.63 -24.19
C VAL A 142 5.89 -4.31 -23.40
N PRO A 143 7.10 -3.75 -23.23
CA PRO A 143 7.29 -2.45 -22.57
C PRO A 143 6.47 -1.34 -23.24
N PHE A 144 5.93 -0.42 -22.44
CA PHE A 144 4.97 0.59 -22.89
C PHE A 144 5.41 1.34 -24.15
N PHE A 145 6.62 1.89 -24.19
CA PHE A 145 7.11 2.66 -25.34
C PHE A 145 7.38 1.83 -26.60
N GLN A 146 7.39 0.50 -26.48
CA GLN A 146 7.48 -0.42 -27.62
C GLN A 146 6.11 -0.84 -28.15
N LEU A 147 5.02 -0.46 -27.46
CA LEU A 147 3.67 -0.72 -27.94
C LEU A 147 3.37 0.11 -29.21
N PRO A 148 2.52 -0.43 -30.11
CA PRO A 148 1.90 0.34 -31.19
C PRO A 148 1.30 1.66 -30.70
N LYS A 149 1.32 2.67 -31.57
CA LYS A 149 0.92 4.06 -31.24
C LYS A 149 -0.52 4.16 -30.73
N ASP A 150 -1.43 3.40 -31.34
CA ASP A 150 -2.85 3.30 -30.99
C ASP A 150 -3.07 2.72 -29.57
N LEU A 151 -2.16 1.89 -29.09
CA LEU A 151 -2.21 1.33 -27.72
C LEU A 151 -1.57 2.25 -26.68
N ARG A 152 -0.81 3.27 -27.11
CA ARG A 152 -0.22 4.29 -26.23
C ARG A 152 -1.07 5.56 -26.10
N SER A 153 -2.12 5.70 -26.90
CA SER A 153 -2.98 6.89 -26.93
C SER A 153 -4.19 6.81 -25.99
N GLN A 154 -4.41 5.68 -25.29
CA GLN A 154 -5.53 5.48 -24.37
C GLN A 154 -5.29 6.16 -23.01
N VAL A 155 -5.18 7.49 -23.04
CA VAL A 155 -4.96 8.32 -21.86
C VAL A 155 -6.19 8.30 -20.96
N ILE A 156 -5.99 7.89 -19.71
CA ILE A 156 -7.04 7.82 -18.68
C ILE A 156 -7.03 9.07 -17.84
N ILE A 157 -5.83 9.53 -17.48
CA ILE A 157 -5.63 10.74 -16.71
C ILE A 157 -4.43 11.47 -17.27
N ASP A 158 -4.56 12.78 -17.41
CA ASP A 158 -3.48 13.70 -17.75
C ASP A 158 -3.69 14.96 -16.90
N THR A 159 -2.78 15.18 -15.95
CA THR A 159 -2.89 16.29 -15.01
C THR A 159 -1.51 16.76 -14.57
N THR A 160 -1.48 17.76 -13.70
CA THR A 160 -0.26 18.29 -13.11
C THR A 160 -0.35 18.24 -11.60
N ILE A 161 0.73 17.80 -10.95
CA ILE A 161 0.84 17.69 -9.51
C ILE A 161 2.11 18.43 -9.06
N ASP A 162 2.03 19.12 -7.94
CA ASP A 162 3.17 19.79 -7.32
C ASP A 162 3.69 18.94 -6.14
N PHE A 163 4.92 18.45 -6.28
CA PHE A 163 5.58 17.64 -5.26
C PHE A 163 6.56 18.51 -4.46
N GLY A 164 6.35 18.60 -3.15
CA GLY A 164 7.26 19.27 -2.25
C GLY A 164 8.57 18.52 -2.09
N SER A 165 9.68 19.26 -1.92
CA SER A 165 10.98 18.65 -1.67
C SER A 165 11.02 17.92 -0.33
N ARG A 166 11.55 16.69 -0.36
CA ARG A 166 11.68 15.74 0.75
C ARG A 166 10.35 15.35 1.40
N GLU A 167 9.26 15.50 0.66
CA GLU A 167 7.92 15.10 1.11
C GLU A 167 7.55 13.73 0.57
N VAL A 168 6.71 13.02 1.33
CA VAL A 168 6.26 11.67 1.00
C VAL A 168 4.82 11.72 0.50
N TYR A 169 4.56 10.98 -0.58
CA TYR A 169 3.27 10.96 -1.26
C TYR A 169 2.79 9.53 -1.49
N THR A 170 1.51 9.31 -1.22
CA THR A 170 0.78 8.14 -1.67
C THR A 170 -0.27 8.57 -2.70
N MET A 171 -0.22 7.95 -3.87
CA MET A 171 -1.09 8.27 -5.00
C MET A 171 -1.98 7.08 -5.33
N HIS A 172 -3.24 7.35 -5.62
CA HIS A 172 -4.23 6.36 -6.03
C HIS A 172 -4.88 6.78 -7.33
N VAL A 173 -4.97 5.84 -8.28
CA VAL A 173 -5.89 5.94 -9.42
C VAL A 173 -7.18 5.25 -9.03
N LEU A 174 -8.27 6.01 -8.87
CA LEU A 174 -9.54 5.49 -8.38
C LEU A 174 -10.72 5.99 -9.20
N GLU A 175 -11.85 5.30 -9.11
CA GLU A 175 -13.12 5.74 -9.69
C GLU A 175 -13.74 6.82 -8.79
N LYS A 176 -14.07 7.99 -9.36
CA LYS A 176 -14.59 9.14 -8.58
C LYS A 176 -16.08 9.02 -8.29
N ASP A 177 -16.85 8.50 -9.25
CA ASP A 177 -18.30 8.39 -9.20
C ASP A 177 -18.74 7.06 -9.79
N VAL A 178 -19.70 6.41 -9.13
CA VAL A 178 -20.15 5.05 -9.47
C VAL A 178 -20.95 4.98 -10.78
N ASP A 179 -21.63 6.06 -11.13
CA ASP A 179 -22.52 6.11 -12.29
C ASP A 179 -21.72 6.50 -13.54
N THR A 180 -20.90 7.54 -13.43
CA THR A 180 -20.07 7.99 -14.55
C THR A 180 -18.81 7.15 -14.74
N LYS A 181 -18.41 6.40 -13.72
CA LYS A 181 -17.17 5.60 -13.68
C LYS A 181 -15.92 6.38 -14.03
N THR A 182 -15.93 7.69 -13.79
CA THR A 182 -14.84 8.58 -14.19
C THR A 182 -13.59 8.30 -13.34
N PRO A 183 -12.46 7.92 -13.96
CA PRO A 183 -11.20 7.77 -13.23
C PRO A 183 -10.67 9.12 -12.76
N GLY A 184 -9.99 9.13 -11.62
CA GLY A 184 -9.31 10.31 -11.12
C GLY A 184 -8.18 9.95 -10.17
N ILE A 185 -7.31 10.93 -9.90
CA ILE A 185 -6.21 10.77 -8.97
C ILE A 185 -6.63 11.24 -7.58
N TYR A 186 -6.17 10.54 -6.56
CA TYR A 186 -6.11 11.01 -5.19
C TYR A 186 -4.64 10.98 -4.75
N VAL A 187 -4.08 12.13 -4.33
CA VAL A 187 -2.67 12.25 -3.94
C VAL A 187 -2.61 12.79 -2.52
N ARG A 188 -2.22 11.95 -1.57
CA ARG A 188 -2.07 12.35 -0.18
C ARG A 188 -0.61 12.64 0.11
N LYS A 189 -0.33 13.85 0.63
CA LYS A 189 0.97 14.22 1.20
C LYS A 189 1.03 13.63 2.61
N GLU A 190 1.79 12.57 2.78
CA GLU A 190 1.88 11.82 4.02
C GLU A 190 2.61 12.63 5.11
N THR A 191 2.14 12.52 6.35
CA THR A 191 2.72 13.28 7.48
C THR A 191 3.47 12.43 8.49
N PHE A 192 3.49 11.10 8.34
CA PHE A 192 4.10 10.19 9.33
C PHE A 192 5.59 10.48 9.57
N ILE A 193 6.32 10.94 8.55
CA ILE A 193 7.73 11.34 8.67
C ILE A 193 7.95 12.54 9.59
N ASN A 194 6.90 13.32 9.87
CA ASN A 194 6.93 14.53 10.67
C ASN A 194 6.20 14.36 12.02
N GLN A 195 5.76 13.14 12.36
CA GLN A 195 5.02 12.85 13.59
C GLN A 195 5.87 12.05 14.59
N PRO A 196 5.82 12.41 15.90
CA PRO A 196 6.59 11.74 16.94
C PRO A 196 5.87 10.47 17.44
N PHE A 197 5.87 9.41 16.64
CA PHE A 197 5.27 8.14 17.04
C PHE A 197 6.13 7.37 18.05
N SER A 198 5.47 6.76 19.04
CA SER A 198 6.10 5.92 20.06
C SER A 198 6.47 4.53 19.50
N ASP A 199 7.59 3.98 19.95
CA ASP A 199 8.01 2.60 19.64
C ASP A 199 7.16 1.55 20.38
N SER A 200 6.36 1.97 21.36
CA SER A 200 5.49 1.10 22.16
C SER A 200 4.07 0.96 21.59
N MET A 201 3.75 1.67 20.51
CA MET A 201 2.39 1.77 19.96
C MET A 201 2.40 1.50 18.46
N VAL A 202 1.41 0.73 17.99
CA VAL A 202 1.12 0.57 16.56
C VAL A 202 0.11 1.64 16.17
N TYR A 203 0.38 2.35 15.07
CA TYR A 203 -0.45 3.44 14.60
C TYR A 203 -1.21 3.05 13.34
N VAL A 204 -2.43 3.56 13.18
CA VAL A 204 -3.30 3.34 12.02
C VAL A 204 -4.19 4.54 11.75
N ASN A 205 -4.35 4.93 10.49
CA ASN A 205 -5.40 5.82 10.04
C ASN A 205 -6.34 5.11 9.04
N PHE A 206 -7.54 5.67 8.87
CA PHE A 206 -8.62 5.06 8.10
C PHE A 206 -9.13 6.01 7.02
N TYR A 207 -9.36 5.48 5.83
CA TYR A 207 -9.97 6.21 4.73
C TYR A 207 -11.08 5.39 4.09
N ASN A 208 -12.19 6.03 3.77
CA ASN A 208 -13.17 5.50 2.84
C ASN A 208 -13.00 6.28 1.53
N LEU A 209 -12.23 5.72 0.60
CA LEU A 209 -11.97 6.30 -0.71
C LEU A 209 -12.94 5.76 -1.78
N SER A 210 -14.09 5.22 -1.36
CA SER A 210 -15.10 4.75 -2.31
C SER A 210 -15.61 5.89 -3.20
N SER A 211 -16.00 5.53 -4.41
CA SER A 211 -16.67 6.42 -5.35
C SER A 211 -17.93 7.01 -4.74
N SER A 212 -18.27 8.24 -5.15
CA SER A 212 -19.56 8.84 -4.81
C SER A 212 -20.70 7.89 -5.17
N GLY A 213 -21.65 7.69 -4.25
CA GLY A 213 -22.81 6.83 -4.44
C GLY A 213 -22.56 5.32 -4.44
N PHE A 214 -21.32 4.88 -4.15
CA PHE A 214 -20.99 3.45 -4.18
C PHE A 214 -21.83 2.64 -3.18
N PHE A 215 -22.12 3.19 -1.99
CA PHE A 215 -22.94 2.48 -1.00
C PHE A 215 -24.36 2.19 -1.53
N GLU A 216 -25.00 3.12 -2.21
CA GLU A 216 -26.37 2.95 -2.71
C GLU A 216 -26.41 2.15 -4.01
N ARG A 217 -25.49 2.43 -4.95
CA ARG A 217 -25.59 1.98 -6.35
C ARG A 217 -24.44 1.09 -6.81
N GLY A 218 -23.33 1.07 -6.05
CA GLY A 218 -22.17 0.26 -6.35
C GLY A 218 -22.48 -1.23 -6.36
N LYS A 219 -21.97 -1.92 -7.38
CA LYS A 219 -22.06 -3.37 -7.52
C LYS A 219 -20.79 -4.01 -6.96
N LEU A 220 -20.96 -5.04 -6.14
CA LEU A 220 -19.85 -5.88 -5.72
C LEU A 220 -19.45 -6.81 -6.86
N ARG A 221 -18.15 -7.09 -6.98
CA ARG A 221 -17.58 -7.85 -8.10
C ARG A 221 -17.95 -9.35 -8.06
N ASN A 222 -18.42 -9.87 -6.92
CA ASN A 222 -18.87 -11.25 -6.73
C ASN A 222 -20.19 -11.27 -5.94
N ASN A 223 -21.16 -12.08 -6.37
CA ASN A 223 -22.33 -12.51 -5.57
C ASN A 223 -21.90 -13.53 -4.50
N SER A 224 -20.77 -13.31 -3.83
CA SER A 224 -20.31 -14.22 -2.77
C SER A 224 -21.30 -14.18 -1.62
N GLU A 225 -21.57 -15.35 -1.02
CA GLU A 225 -22.39 -15.55 0.19
C GLU A 225 -21.87 -14.80 1.45
N VAL A 226 -20.82 -13.98 1.28
CA VAL A 226 -20.22 -13.16 2.34
C VAL A 226 -20.99 -11.85 2.42
N PHE A 227 -21.76 -11.70 3.49
CA PHE A 227 -22.46 -10.47 3.83
C PHE A 227 -21.51 -9.33 4.19
N ASN A 228 -22.05 -8.11 4.24
CA ASN A 228 -21.37 -6.96 4.87
C ASN A 228 -20.12 -6.45 4.13
N LEU A 229 -20.03 -6.67 2.81
CA LEU A 229 -18.96 -6.14 1.96
C LEU A 229 -19.19 -4.69 1.50
N LYS A 230 -20.38 -4.12 1.73
CA LYS A 230 -20.64 -2.69 1.51
C LYS A 230 -20.69 -1.99 2.86
N ILE A 231 -20.01 -0.85 3.00
CA ILE A 231 -20.16 0.02 4.16
C ILE A 231 -20.77 1.36 3.74
N ARG A 232 -21.44 2.03 4.68
CA ARG A 232 -21.97 3.38 4.47
C ARG A 232 -20.85 4.41 4.35
N ASP A 233 -21.20 5.59 3.85
CA ASP A 233 -20.30 6.73 3.73
C ASP A 233 -19.75 7.21 5.07
N THR A 234 -20.42 6.94 6.19
CA THR A 234 -19.91 7.25 7.53
C THR A 234 -20.08 6.05 8.44
N MET A 235 -18.98 5.60 9.04
CA MET A 235 -18.93 4.46 9.94
C MET A 235 -18.04 4.81 11.14
N ASN A 236 -18.41 4.40 12.34
CA ASN A 236 -17.50 4.32 13.47
C ASN A 236 -16.57 3.11 13.30
N VAL A 237 -15.36 3.21 13.80
CA VAL A 237 -14.30 2.20 13.73
C VAL A 237 -13.91 1.82 15.14
N TYR A 238 -14.03 0.55 15.45
CA TYR A 238 -13.62 -0.05 16.71
C TYR A 238 -12.52 -1.06 16.45
N TYR A 239 -11.57 -1.19 17.37
CA TYR A 239 -10.56 -2.24 17.29
C TYR A 239 -10.77 -3.31 18.37
N SER A 240 -10.42 -4.53 18.01
CA SER A 240 -10.29 -5.67 18.91
C SER A 240 -8.96 -6.38 18.68
N LEU A 241 -8.20 -6.63 19.74
CA LEU A 241 -6.94 -7.38 19.69
C LEU A 241 -7.15 -8.79 20.21
N GLY A 242 -6.56 -9.78 19.53
CA GLY A 242 -6.62 -11.17 19.94
C GLY A 242 -5.31 -11.92 19.72
N LYS A 243 -4.93 -12.73 20.71
CA LYS A 243 -3.85 -13.70 20.59
C LYS A 243 -4.32 -14.93 19.85
N VAL A 244 -3.57 -15.37 18.87
CA VAL A 244 -3.89 -16.59 18.12
C VAL A 244 -3.29 -17.78 18.84
N ASN A 245 -4.15 -18.69 19.33
CA ASN A 245 -3.72 -19.90 20.00
C ASN A 245 -3.22 -20.97 19.01
N GLU A 246 -2.79 -22.13 19.52
CA GLU A 246 -2.27 -23.24 18.71
C GLU A 246 -3.29 -23.80 17.72
N GLN A 247 -4.59 -23.67 18.00
CA GLN A 247 -5.69 -24.07 17.11
C GLN A 247 -6.10 -22.95 16.14
N ASN A 248 -5.25 -21.94 15.94
CA ASN A 248 -5.47 -20.75 15.12
C ASN A 248 -6.65 -19.86 15.57
N ARG A 249 -7.23 -20.07 16.74
CA ARG A 249 -8.37 -19.28 17.23
C ARG A 249 -7.89 -17.99 17.89
N PRO A 250 -8.49 -16.83 17.58
CA PRO A 250 -8.21 -15.60 18.30
C PRO A 250 -8.82 -15.67 19.70
N LEU A 251 -7.98 -15.51 20.73
CA LEU A 251 -8.33 -15.31 22.12
C LEU A 251 -8.29 -13.82 22.41
N PRO A 252 -9.39 -13.21 22.90
CA PRO A 252 -9.44 -11.78 23.14
C PRO A 252 -8.40 -11.34 24.17
N VAL A 253 -7.76 -10.19 23.93
CA VAL A 253 -6.90 -9.55 24.94
C VAL A 253 -7.79 -8.65 25.81
N ALA A 254 -7.76 -8.87 27.13
CA ALA A 254 -8.58 -8.12 28.07
C ALA A 254 -8.32 -6.61 27.96
N GLY A 255 -9.40 -5.81 27.98
CA GLY A 255 -9.33 -4.35 27.83
C GLY A 255 -9.13 -3.85 26.40
N HIS A 256 -8.97 -4.75 25.42
CA HIS A 256 -8.73 -4.41 24.02
C HIS A 256 -9.79 -5.02 23.09
N ILE A 257 -11.05 -5.04 23.52
CA ILE A 257 -12.17 -5.53 22.72
C ILE A 257 -13.17 -4.40 22.50
N GLY A 258 -13.46 -4.11 21.24
CA GLY A 258 -14.46 -3.11 20.88
C GLY A 258 -14.09 -1.68 21.25
N VAL A 259 -12.80 -1.37 21.27
CA VAL A 259 -12.34 -0.03 21.69
C VAL A 259 -12.53 0.93 20.52
N LEU A 260 -13.32 1.99 20.74
CA LEU A 260 -13.56 3.03 19.74
C LEU A 260 -12.24 3.71 19.38
N MET A 261 -11.96 3.78 18.07
CA MET A 261 -10.90 4.63 17.54
C MET A 261 -11.47 5.98 17.13
N ASP A 262 -12.32 5.99 16.09
CA ASP A 262 -12.97 7.19 15.55
C ASP A 262 -14.01 6.81 14.49
N LYS A 263 -14.53 7.79 13.75
CA LYS A 263 -15.28 7.61 12.51
C LYS A 263 -14.39 7.65 11.26
N VAL A 264 -14.77 6.89 10.26
CA VAL A 264 -14.31 7.04 8.88
C VAL A 264 -15.44 7.65 8.06
N VAL A 265 -15.12 8.68 7.27
CA VAL A 265 -16.05 9.36 6.37
C VAL A 265 -15.56 9.20 4.93
N ARG A 266 -16.48 8.93 4.00
CA ARG A 266 -16.18 8.85 2.57
C ARG A 266 -15.70 10.20 2.08
N SER A 267 -14.47 10.24 1.57
CA SER A 267 -13.87 11.47 1.07
C SER A 267 -12.78 11.16 0.05
N HIS A 268 -12.65 12.04 -0.94
CA HIS A 268 -11.48 12.13 -1.82
C HIS A 268 -10.68 13.41 -1.56
N ASP A 269 -10.88 14.06 -0.42
CA ASP A 269 -10.03 15.14 0.07
C ASP A 269 -8.65 14.57 0.44
N PRO A 270 -7.56 15.03 -0.19
CA PRO A 270 -6.21 14.49 -0.01
C PRO A 270 -5.56 14.77 1.37
N ALA A 271 -6.33 15.16 2.38
CA ALA A 271 -5.84 15.39 3.73
C ALA A 271 -5.45 14.08 4.44
N VAL A 272 -4.40 14.13 5.25
CA VAL A 272 -4.04 13.01 6.14
C VAL A 272 -5.01 12.98 7.31
N HIS A 273 -5.68 11.85 7.48
CA HIS A 273 -6.53 11.60 8.64
C HIS A 273 -5.69 11.29 9.89
N PRO A 274 -6.21 11.60 11.10
CA PRO A 274 -5.53 11.32 12.36
C PRO A 274 -5.11 9.85 12.49
N TYR A 275 -3.96 9.64 13.11
CA TYR A 275 -3.48 8.31 13.48
C TYR A 275 -4.00 7.92 14.86
N TYR A 276 -4.71 6.80 14.90
CA TYR A 276 -5.12 6.11 16.12
C TYR A 276 -4.08 5.05 16.47
N SER A 277 -4.09 4.58 17.71
CA SER A 277 -3.08 3.62 18.15
C SER A 277 -3.60 2.59 19.12
N PHE A 278 -2.88 1.47 19.16
CA PHE A 278 -3.01 0.44 20.18
C PHE A 278 -1.61 -0.05 20.60
N PRO A 279 -1.46 -0.66 21.78
CA PRO A 279 -0.14 -1.09 22.26
C PRO A 279 0.50 -2.14 21.35
N LEU A 280 1.81 -2.03 21.13
CA LEU A 280 2.61 -3.07 20.45
C LEU A 280 2.63 -4.38 21.24
N PHE A 281 2.59 -4.31 22.58
CA PHE A 281 2.55 -5.47 23.47
C PHE A 281 1.35 -5.31 24.40
N PRO A 282 0.12 -5.62 23.92
CA PRO A 282 -1.09 -5.43 24.71
C PRO A 282 -1.22 -6.48 25.82
N ASP A 283 -0.54 -7.62 25.72
CA ASP A 283 -0.46 -8.57 26.82
C ASP A 283 0.69 -8.23 27.77
N THR A 284 0.34 -7.85 29.00
CA THR A 284 1.29 -7.49 30.06
C THR A 284 2.09 -8.68 30.60
N THR A 285 1.68 -9.92 30.30
CA THR A 285 2.39 -11.14 30.74
C THR A 285 3.51 -11.57 29.79
N ALA A 286 3.59 -10.99 28.59
CA ALA A 286 4.61 -11.28 27.60
C ALA A 286 5.95 -10.60 27.90
N ASN A 287 7.04 -11.15 27.35
CA ASN A 287 8.41 -10.67 27.52
C ASN A 287 8.73 -9.35 26.79
N LYS A 288 7.75 -8.74 26.10
CA LYS A 288 7.86 -7.49 25.32
C LYS A 288 8.99 -7.51 24.27
N ILE A 289 9.33 -8.69 23.76
CA ILE A 289 10.30 -8.87 22.67
C ILE A 289 9.56 -9.29 21.41
N TYR A 290 8.66 -10.25 21.54
CA TYR A 290 7.85 -10.79 20.46
C TYR A 290 6.40 -10.81 20.90
N ASP A 291 5.51 -10.24 20.09
CA ASP A 291 4.08 -10.11 20.42
C ASP A 291 3.32 -11.44 20.29
N GLY A 292 4.01 -12.50 19.84
CA GLY A 292 3.36 -13.78 19.57
C GLY A 292 2.52 -13.71 18.30
N ARG A 293 1.72 -14.74 18.04
CA ARG A 293 0.77 -14.70 16.92
C ARG A 293 -0.42 -13.84 17.31
N MET A 294 -0.63 -12.74 16.60
CA MET A 294 -1.63 -11.72 16.97
C MET A 294 -2.55 -11.39 15.80
N ALA A 295 -3.79 -11.07 16.13
CA ALA A 295 -4.83 -10.67 15.21
C ALA A 295 -5.39 -9.31 15.63
N GLN A 296 -5.57 -8.43 14.66
CA GLN A 296 -6.24 -7.15 14.81
C GLN A 296 -7.54 -7.21 14.02
N THR A 297 -8.68 -7.00 14.69
CA THR A 297 -9.99 -6.91 14.04
C THR A 297 -10.48 -5.49 14.15
N PHE A 298 -10.83 -4.89 13.01
CA PHE A 298 -11.48 -3.58 12.94
C PHE A 298 -12.95 -3.78 12.58
N THR A 299 -13.82 -3.37 13.49
CA THR A 299 -15.27 -3.38 13.30
C THR A 299 -15.71 -2.01 12.84
N PHE A 300 -16.28 -1.94 11.64
CA PHE A 300 -16.88 -0.75 11.07
C PHE A 300 -18.37 -0.82 11.35
N LEU A 301 -18.92 0.17 12.02
CA LEU A 301 -20.29 0.16 12.49
C LEU A 301 -20.99 1.48 12.19
N SER A 302 -22.24 1.42 11.73
CA SER A 302 -23.06 2.61 11.50
C SER A 302 -23.15 3.43 12.80
N PRO A 303 -23.11 4.78 12.75
CA PRO A 303 -23.12 5.63 13.95
C PRO A 303 -24.30 5.45 14.90
N ALA A 304 -25.35 4.76 14.47
CA ALA A 304 -26.50 4.38 15.29
C ALA A 304 -26.22 3.29 16.34
N TYR A 305 -25.05 2.64 16.28
CA TYR A 305 -24.67 1.55 17.18
C TYR A 305 -23.30 1.80 17.80
N THR A 306 -23.11 1.21 18.98
CA THR A 306 -21.82 1.04 19.66
C THR A 306 -21.40 -0.42 19.56
N TYR A 307 -20.16 -0.72 19.97
CA TYR A 307 -19.70 -2.10 19.97
C TYR A 307 -20.55 -2.98 20.90
N GLU A 308 -20.95 -2.46 22.06
CA GLU A 308 -21.70 -3.17 23.10
C GLU A 308 -23.13 -3.50 22.67
N ASN A 309 -23.75 -2.64 21.86
CA ASN A 309 -25.13 -2.83 21.39
C ASN A 309 -25.20 -3.33 19.94
N ASN A 310 -24.07 -3.77 19.37
CA ASN A 310 -23.98 -4.23 17.99
C ASN A 310 -24.78 -5.53 17.79
N PRO A 311 -25.92 -5.51 17.06
CA PRO A 311 -26.74 -6.69 16.87
C PRO A 311 -26.15 -7.68 15.84
N PHE A 312 -25.10 -7.29 15.11
CA PHE A 312 -24.58 -8.05 13.97
C PHE A 312 -23.43 -9.00 14.34
N ILE A 313 -22.70 -8.74 15.43
CA ILE A 313 -21.53 -9.55 15.85
C ILE A 313 -21.89 -11.01 16.13
N GLN A 314 -23.07 -11.27 16.68
CA GLN A 314 -23.45 -12.61 17.13
C GLN A 314 -23.99 -13.51 16.01
N TYR A 315 -24.50 -12.90 14.92
CA TYR A 315 -25.24 -13.62 13.89
C TYR A 315 -24.61 -13.54 12.51
N MET A 316 -23.64 -12.64 12.30
CA MET A 316 -22.97 -12.42 11.01
C MET A 316 -23.91 -12.30 9.80
N GLY A 317 -25.17 -11.93 10.04
CA GLY A 317 -26.16 -11.72 9.00
C GLY A 317 -25.91 -10.43 8.23
N GLU A 318 -26.61 -10.27 7.12
CA GLU A 318 -26.59 -9.04 6.32
C GLU A 318 -27.07 -7.84 7.14
N SER A 319 -26.23 -6.81 7.22
CA SER A 319 -26.51 -5.58 7.94
C SER A 319 -27.03 -4.45 7.05
N ASN A 320 -27.09 -4.68 5.74
CA ASN A 320 -27.31 -3.66 4.70
C ASN A 320 -26.29 -2.52 4.84
N GLY A 321 -25.03 -2.92 5.02
CA GLY A 321 -23.85 -2.07 5.21
C GLY A 321 -23.81 -1.21 6.46
N ARG A 322 -24.58 -1.59 7.49
CA ARG A 322 -24.48 -1.00 8.85
C ARG A 322 -23.35 -1.59 9.68
N PHE A 323 -22.74 -2.66 9.21
CA PHE A 323 -21.65 -3.38 9.85
C PHE A 323 -20.73 -3.96 8.79
N SER A 324 -19.44 -4.03 9.09
CA SER A 324 -18.43 -4.79 8.36
C SER A 324 -17.26 -5.04 9.29
N GLU A 325 -16.46 -6.07 9.01
CA GLU A 325 -15.24 -6.36 9.76
C GLU A 325 -14.07 -6.61 8.84
N LEU A 326 -12.93 -6.04 9.21
CA LEU A 326 -11.64 -6.34 8.63
C LEU A 326 -10.77 -7.01 9.69
N ARG A 327 -10.41 -8.27 9.46
CA ARG A 327 -9.44 -8.99 10.28
C ARG A 327 -8.08 -9.03 9.60
N ILE A 328 -7.06 -8.59 10.31
CA ILE A 328 -5.66 -8.63 9.92
C ILE A 328 -4.92 -9.57 10.89
N GLY A 329 -4.06 -10.44 10.36
CA GLY A 329 -3.24 -11.34 11.17
C GLY A 329 -2.77 -12.57 10.42
N PRO A 330 -2.32 -13.63 11.13
CA PRO A 330 -1.74 -14.82 10.53
C PRO A 330 -2.72 -15.59 9.62
N ALA A 331 -2.15 -16.35 8.68
CA ALA A 331 -2.92 -17.23 7.79
C ALA A 331 -3.72 -18.29 8.58
N GLY A 332 -4.86 -18.71 8.03
CA GLY A 332 -5.63 -19.85 8.55
C GLY A 332 -6.43 -19.59 9.84
N MET A 333 -6.58 -18.35 10.27
CA MET A 333 -7.46 -18.00 11.39
C MET A 333 -8.93 -18.33 11.05
N PRO A 334 -9.66 -19.13 11.85
CA PRO A 334 -11.05 -19.50 11.60
C PRO A 334 -12.01 -18.36 11.96
N GLY A 335 -13.29 -18.57 11.65
CA GLY A 335 -14.38 -17.63 11.92
C GLY A 335 -14.69 -16.76 10.72
N ASP A 336 -15.97 -16.53 10.47
CA ASP A 336 -16.41 -15.72 9.35
C ASP A 336 -16.14 -14.24 9.68
N VAL A 337 -15.69 -13.49 8.69
CA VAL A 337 -15.57 -12.01 8.71
C VAL A 337 -15.80 -11.54 7.28
N ALA A 338 -16.28 -10.31 7.11
CA ALA A 338 -16.47 -9.74 5.78
C ALA A 338 -15.14 -9.67 5.01
N TYR A 339 -14.07 -9.26 5.70
CA TYR A 339 -12.74 -9.12 5.11
C TYR A 339 -11.65 -9.74 5.96
N ARG A 340 -10.70 -10.36 5.26
CA ARG A 340 -9.50 -10.92 5.86
C ARG A 340 -8.28 -10.55 5.05
N THR A 341 -7.29 -10.00 5.72
CA THR A 341 -5.98 -9.70 5.16
C THR A 341 -4.92 -10.46 5.92
N VAL A 342 -4.14 -11.27 5.21
CA VAL A 342 -2.95 -11.90 5.77
C VAL A 342 -1.78 -10.93 5.59
N ALA A 343 -1.59 -10.05 6.57
CA ALA A 343 -0.41 -9.20 6.71
C ALA A 343 0.52 -9.82 7.76
N ASP A 344 1.85 -9.69 7.61
CA ASP A 344 2.90 -10.32 8.42
C ASP A 344 2.46 -11.67 9.01
N PHE A 345 2.84 -12.78 8.37
CA PHE A 345 2.32 -14.12 8.67
C PHE A 345 2.37 -14.54 10.16
N LEU A 346 3.14 -13.84 10.98
CA LEU A 346 3.21 -14.01 12.42
C LEU A 346 2.20 -13.09 13.13
N THR A 347 2.25 -11.78 12.87
CA THR A 347 1.75 -10.77 13.82
C THR A 347 0.75 -9.74 13.25
N GLY A 348 0.45 -9.79 11.94
CA GLY A 348 -0.56 -8.91 11.34
C GLY A 348 -0.02 -7.54 10.95
N MET A 349 -0.50 -6.51 11.65
CA MET A 349 -0.06 -5.12 11.45
C MET A 349 1.27 -4.82 12.12
N VAL A 350 1.78 -5.72 12.95
CA VAL A 350 3.12 -5.63 13.56
C VAL A 350 4.13 -6.22 12.59
N VAL A 351 5.34 -5.65 12.53
CA VAL A 351 6.45 -6.25 11.77
C VAL A 351 7.31 -7.07 12.73
N THR A 352 7.51 -8.34 12.41
CA THR A 352 8.40 -9.22 13.18
C THR A 352 9.55 -9.69 12.32
N ILE A 353 10.77 -9.32 12.72
CA ILE A 353 12.00 -9.67 12.00
C ILE A 353 13.13 -10.06 12.97
N ARG A 354 14.20 -10.65 12.44
CA ARG A 354 15.47 -10.80 13.19
C ARG A 354 16.08 -9.43 13.43
N SER A 355 16.46 -9.15 14.67
CA SER A 355 17.04 -7.86 15.05
C SER A 355 17.84 -7.96 16.33
N GLY A 356 19.04 -7.37 16.34
CA GLY A 356 19.99 -7.52 17.43
C GLY A 356 20.29 -9.00 17.70
N LYS A 357 20.23 -9.40 18.97
CA LYS A 357 20.41 -10.79 19.40
C LYS A 357 19.17 -11.68 19.25
N TYR A 358 18.01 -11.11 18.88
CA TYR A 358 16.74 -11.83 18.89
C TYR A 358 16.40 -12.36 17.49
N LEU A 359 16.00 -13.62 17.43
CA LEU A 359 15.57 -14.27 16.19
C LEU A 359 14.26 -13.66 15.66
N ASN A 360 13.31 -13.41 16.55
CA ASN A 360 12.05 -12.73 16.26
C ASN A 360 11.90 -11.58 17.26
N ARG A 361 11.87 -10.35 16.75
CA ARG A 361 11.54 -9.15 17.50
C ARG A 361 10.42 -8.41 16.79
N SER A 362 9.38 -8.08 17.55
CA SER A 362 8.23 -7.33 17.07
C SER A 362 8.46 -5.84 17.22
N PHE A 363 8.01 -5.08 16.24
CA PHE A 363 8.19 -3.64 16.20
C PHE A 363 6.90 -2.89 15.83
N ALA A 364 6.77 -1.71 16.43
CA ALA A 364 5.73 -0.75 16.13
C ALA A 364 5.79 -0.29 14.67
N THR A 365 4.63 -0.18 14.04
CA THR A 365 4.47 0.22 12.65
C THR A 365 3.49 1.38 12.54
N VAL A 366 3.55 2.06 11.40
CA VAL A 366 2.53 3.01 10.99
C VAL A 366 1.75 2.38 9.85
N ASN A 367 0.42 2.40 9.93
CA ASN A 367 -0.43 1.72 8.97
C ASN A 367 -1.50 2.64 8.42
N THR A 368 -2.01 2.27 7.26
CA THR A 368 -3.15 2.90 6.63
C THR A 368 -4.12 1.83 6.17
N ILE A 369 -5.38 1.96 6.59
CA ILE A 369 -6.48 1.10 6.14
C ILE A 369 -7.38 1.92 5.24
N GLU A 370 -7.53 1.46 3.99
CA GLU A 370 -8.31 2.14 2.96
C GLU A 370 -9.42 1.22 2.46
N TYR A 371 -10.65 1.69 2.55
CA TYR A 371 -11.80 1.06 1.92
C TYR A 371 -12.07 1.72 0.56
N VAL A 372 -12.03 0.94 -0.52
CA VAL A 372 -12.33 1.40 -1.88
C VAL A 372 -13.29 0.43 -2.53
N ASN A 373 -14.50 0.89 -2.83
CA ASN A 373 -15.49 0.20 -3.66
C ASN A 373 -15.66 -1.29 -3.32
N GLY A 374 -15.89 -1.62 -2.04
CA GLY A 374 -16.12 -3.00 -1.63
C GLY A 374 -14.87 -3.78 -1.26
N LYS A 375 -13.71 -3.13 -1.09
CA LYS A 375 -12.45 -3.78 -0.70
C LYS A 375 -11.71 -2.98 0.34
N PHE A 376 -11.09 -3.69 1.28
CA PHE A 376 -10.10 -3.12 2.19
C PHE A 376 -8.67 -3.38 1.71
N TYR A 377 -7.83 -2.36 1.90
CA TYR A 377 -6.41 -2.37 1.62
C TYR A 377 -5.66 -1.95 2.88
N LEU A 378 -4.55 -2.63 3.16
CA LEU A 378 -3.62 -2.28 4.22
C LEU A 378 -2.30 -1.83 3.60
N MET A 379 -1.81 -0.67 3.98
CA MET A 379 -0.41 -0.29 3.79
C MET A 379 0.28 -0.28 5.14
N THR A 380 1.42 -0.96 5.23
CA THR A 380 2.28 -0.96 6.43
C THR A 380 3.55 -0.20 6.12
N ILE A 381 3.96 0.68 7.01
CA ILE A 381 5.20 1.44 6.97
C ILE A 381 6.04 1.00 8.16
N GLN A 382 7.28 0.60 7.87
CA GLN A 382 8.23 0.16 8.87
C GLN A 382 9.13 1.30 9.31
N ARG A 383 9.47 1.29 10.60
CA ARG A 383 10.54 2.11 11.16
C ARG A 383 11.86 1.34 11.13
N LYS A 384 12.99 2.03 11.06
CA LYS A 384 14.30 1.39 11.05
C LYS A 384 14.57 0.75 12.42
N TYR A 385 15.07 -0.49 12.40
CA TYR A 385 15.41 -1.24 13.61
C TYR A 385 16.88 -1.65 13.63
N GLU A 386 17.34 -2.12 14.79
CA GLU A 386 18.72 -2.60 14.96
C GLU A 386 19.01 -3.77 14.00
N PRO A 387 20.17 -3.79 13.31
CA PRO A 387 20.53 -4.90 12.45
C PRO A 387 20.73 -6.19 13.28
N PRO A 388 20.56 -7.38 12.68
CA PRO A 388 20.90 -8.66 13.32
C PRO A 388 22.36 -8.73 13.76
N VAL A 389 22.60 -9.32 14.94
CA VAL A 389 23.92 -9.78 15.39
C VAL A 389 23.99 -11.29 15.13
N TYR A 390 25.04 -11.73 14.44
CA TYR A 390 25.26 -13.13 14.05
C TYR A 390 26.29 -13.81 14.94
#